data_AF-A0A7Y3FW59-F1
#
_entry.id   AF-A0A7Y3FW59-F1
#
_cell.length_a   1.000
_cell.length_b   1.000
_cell.length_c   1.000
_cell.angle_alpha   90.00
_cell.angle_beta   90.00
_cell.angle_gamma   90.00
#
_symmetry.space_group_name_H-M   'P 1'
#
loop_
_entity.id
_entity.type
_entity.pdbx_description
1 polymer ?
#
loop_
_entity_poly.entity_id
_entity_poly.type
_entity_poly.pdbx_seq_one_letter_code
_entity_poly.pdbx_strand_id
1 'polypeptide(L)' 'IAAACPFCNTMMTDGVKNKEKEASIAVMDIAELMSNAEDL' A
#
# COMPACT_ATOMS: atom_id res chain seq x y z
N ILE A 1 4.12 -1.56 -1.02
CA ILE A 1 4.41 -0.12 -0.92
C ILE A 1 3.64 0.39 0.28
N ALA A 2 4.29 1.08 1.22
CA ALA A 2 3.63 1.64 2.39
C ALA A 2 3.87 3.16 2.48
N ALA A 3 2.81 3.92 2.74
CA ALA A 3 2.90 5.36 2.97
C ALA A 3 1.93 5.79 4.08
N ALA A 4 2.34 6.76 4.90
CA ALA A 4 1.51 7.35 5.97
C ALA A 4 0.74 8.60 5.49
N CYS A 5 0.37 8.63 4.21
CA CYS A 5 -0.34 9.76 3.61
C CYS A 5 -1.51 9.26 2.77
N PRO A 6 -2.76 9.66 3.09
CA PRO A 6 -3.95 9.21 2.37
C PRO A 6 -3.87 9.48 0.86
N PHE A 7 -3.39 10.67 0.49
CA PHE A 7 -3.25 11.04 -0.92
C PHE A 7 -2.22 10.17 -1.65
N CYS A 8 -1.09 9.84 -1.00
CA CYS A 8 -0.09 8.95 -1.57
C CYS A 8 -0.66 7.54 -1.78
N ASN A 9 -1.45 7.02 -0.85
CA ASN A 9 -2.07 5.71 -1.00
C ASN A 9 -3.07 5.67 -2.16
N THR A 10 -3.86 6.73 -2.35
CA THR A 10 -4.73 6.87 -3.54
C THR A 10 -3.90 6.88 -4.82
N MET A 11 -2.91 7.77 -4.93
CA MET A 11 -2.06 7.87 -6.12
C MET A 11 -1.30 6.57 -6.43
N MET A 12 -0.81 5.88 -5.40
CA MET A 12 -0.12 4.59 -5.56
C MET A 12 -1.09 3.48 -5.98
N THR A 13 -2.28 3.43 -5.39
CA THR A 13 -3.32 2.47 -5.79
C THR A 13 -3.73 2.68 -7.25
N ASP A 14 -3.97 3.92 -7.65
CA ASP A 14 -4.33 4.27 -9.03
C ASP A 14 -3.18 3.92 -10.00
N GLY A 15 -1.93 4.21 -9.62
CA GLY A 15 -0.76 3.86 -10.41
C GLY A 15 -0.55 2.35 -10.58
N VAL A 16 -0.74 1.56 -9.52
CA VAL A 16 -0.63 0.09 -9.56
C VAL A 16 -1.75 -0.51 -10.41
N LYS A 17 -2.98 0.00 -10.28
CA LYS A 17 -4.13 -0.39 -11.11
C LYS A 17 -3.93 -0.08 -12.59
N ASN A 18 -3.46 1.13 -12.89
CA ASN A 18 -3.16 1.55 -14.26
C ASN A 18 -2.03 0.72 -14.92
N LYS A 19 -1.27 -0.06 -14.13
CA LYS A 19 -0.24 -0.99 -14.61
C LYS A 19 -0.65 -2.46 -14.51
N GLU A 20 -1.89 -2.76 -14.10
CA GLU A 20 -2.41 -4.12 -13.94
C GLU A 20 -1.56 -4.97 -12.98
N LYS A 21 -1.03 -4.35 -11.92
CA LYS A 21 -0.11 -4.98 -10.96
C LYS A 21 -0.72 -5.23 -9.58
N GLU A 22 -2.02 -5.06 -9.40
CA GLU A 22 -2.71 -5.17 -8.12
C GLU A 22 -2.50 -6.54 -7.45
N ALA A 23 -2.38 -7.61 -8.24
CA ALA A 23 -2.13 -8.95 -7.73
C ALA A 23 -0.69 -9.18 -7.23
N SER A 24 0.25 -8.34 -7.64
CA SER A 24 1.68 -8.50 -7.36
C SER A 24 2.26 -7.44 -6.43
N ILE A 25 1.61 -6.28 -6.34
CA ILE A 25 2.06 -5.14 -5.55
C ILE A 25 0.95 -4.72 -4.59
N ALA A 26 1.14 -5.00 -3.30
CA ALA A 26 0.27 -4.49 -2.26
C ALA A 26 0.59 -3.02 -1.95
N VAL A 27 -0.45 -2.20 -1.80
CA VAL A 27 -0.37 -0.82 -1.30
C VAL A 27 -1.04 -0.79 0.07
N MET A 28 -0.34 -0.34 1.11
CA MET A 28 -0.77 -0.41 2.51
C MET A 28 -0.46 0.89 3.24
N ASP A 29 -1.09 1.13 4.38
CA ASP A 29 -0.67 2.21 5.28
C ASP A 29 0.57 1.77 6.09
N ILE A 30 1.41 2.73 6.51
CA ILE A 30 2.56 2.42 7.39
C ILE A 30 2.08 1.84 8.73
N ALA A 31 0.99 2.35 9.29
CA ALA A 31 0.43 1.82 10.54
C ALA A 31 -0.01 0.36 10.38
N GLU A 32 -0.64 0.02 9.25
CA GLU A 32 -1.03 -1.35 8.93
C GLU A 32 0.18 -2.28 8.80
N LEU A 33 1.26 -1.80 8.18
CA LEU A 33 2.50 -2.57 8.05
C LEU A 33 3.14 -2.85 9.42
N MET A 34 3.11 -1.88 10.33
CA MET A 34 3.58 -2.08 11.71
C MET A 34 2.75 -3.13 12.45
N SER A 35 1.41 -3.07 12.37
CA SER A 35 0.55 -4.08 12.99
C SER A 35 0.82 -5.49 12.47
N ASN A 36 1.01 -5.66 11.15
CA ASN A 36 1.38 -6.96 10.57
C ASN A 36 2.76 -7.47 11.02
N ALA A 37 3.68 -6.56 11.37
CA ALA A 37 5.01 -6.90 11.87
C ALA A 37 5.04 -7.21 13.36
N GLU A 38 4.12 -6.62 14.14
CA GLU A 38 3.99 -6.89 15.59
C GLU A 38 3.32 -8.26 15.88
N ASP A 39 2.50 -8.77 14.96
CA ASP A 39 1.85 -10.10 15.05
C ASP A 39 2.74 -11.27 14.55
N LEU A 40 4.02 -11.03 14.26
CA LEU A 40 5.04 -12.01 13.81
C LEU A 40 5.99 -12.42 14.95
#